data_AF-X1B1Y2-F1
#
_entry.id   AF-X1B1Y2-F1
#
_cell.length_a   1.000
_cell.length_b   1.000
_cell.length_c   1.000
_cell.angle_alpha   90.00
_cell.angle_beta   90.00
_cell.angle_gamma   90.00
#
_symmetry.space_group_name_H-M   'P 1'
#
loop_
_entity.id
_entity.type
_entity.pdbx_description
1 polymer ?
#
loop_
_entity_poly.entity_id
_entity_poly.type
_entity_poly.pdbx_seq_one_letter_code
_entity_poly.pdbx_strand_id
1 'polypeptide(L)'
;GSTLVLGVGGEDLPFISREIVGAPKEGDKVTELLLDGQQRLTVLWRSLTDNFPEKTYLVNIENKENLEVIATSRWKRNGKRFPLWIEQPRECWKRHSIPLKLLNPDDEKTYQKWADLASNGDSDLAREIEHVITPLRSRIASYNLPFLYLPSDTPKDVAIEVFVKLNTTLVRLTAFDIIVAQLEAATGEPLHDLIASLNSSVPEITHYTEPSNLVLSVDTLLLYFKKLQYLKW
;
A
#
# COMPACT_ATOMS: atom_id res chain seq x y z
N GLY A 1 -11.70 2.19 -4.66
CA GLY A 1 -11.87 2.68 -3.28
C GLY A 1 -10.94 3.85 -3.07
N SER A 2 -11.36 4.85 -2.30
CA SER A 2 -10.54 6.04 -2.04
C SER A 2 -9.37 5.76 -1.11
N THR A 3 -8.34 6.59 -1.11
CA THR A 3 -7.28 6.62 -0.08
C THR A 3 -7.53 7.75 0.92
N LEU A 4 -7.03 7.64 2.14
CA LEU A 4 -7.06 8.73 3.12
C LEU A 4 -5.64 9.24 3.32
N VAL A 5 -5.43 10.52 3.04
CA VAL A 5 -4.13 11.20 3.14
C VAL A 5 -4.23 12.32 4.17
N LEU A 6 -3.23 12.41 5.04
CA LEU A 6 -3.07 13.48 6.03
C LEU A 6 -1.81 14.28 5.70
N GLY A 7 -1.97 15.58 5.42
CA GLY A 7 -0.83 16.48 5.31
C GLY A 7 -0.10 16.59 6.65
N VAL A 8 1.22 16.70 6.61
CA VAL A 8 2.07 16.90 7.80
C VAL A 8 3.10 18.00 7.51
N GLY A 9 3.33 18.86 8.49
CA GLY A 9 4.06 20.13 8.28
C GLY A 9 5.04 20.51 9.39
N GLY A 10 5.58 19.55 10.14
CA GLY A 10 6.48 19.82 11.28
C GLY A 10 7.50 18.70 11.53
N GLU A 11 8.37 18.89 12.53
CA GLU A 11 9.35 17.86 12.95
C GLU A 11 8.69 16.66 13.64
N ASP A 12 7.54 16.87 14.29
CA ASP A 12 6.77 15.84 14.96
C ASP A 12 5.64 15.31 14.08
N LEU A 13 5.73 14.04 13.70
CA LEU A 13 4.66 13.34 12.99
C LEU A 13 3.54 12.90 13.96
N PRO A 14 2.26 13.15 13.64
CA PRO A 14 1.15 12.74 14.51
C PRO A 14 0.97 11.22 14.59
N PHE A 15 1.48 10.49 13.59
CA PHE A 15 1.47 9.03 13.52
C PHE A 15 2.85 8.50 13.16
N ILE A 16 3.23 7.35 13.76
CA ILE A 16 4.42 6.61 13.34
C ILE A 16 4.24 6.20 11.87
N SER A 17 5.18 6.61 11.03
CA SER A 17 5.15 6.35 9.60
C SER A 17 6.13 5.24 9.22
N ARG A 18 5.81 4.54 8.14
CA ARG A 18 6.69 3.57 7.49
C ARG A 18 6.61 3.84 6.00
N GLU A 19 7.73 3.66 5.31
CA GLU A 19 7.78 3.78 3.85
C GLU A 19 6.98 2.66 3.18
N ILE A 20 6.46 2.94 1.98
CA ILE A 20 5.84 1.91 1.14
C ILE A 20 6.92 0.90 0.72
N VAL A 21 6.62 -0.39 0.89
CA VAL A 21 7.58 -1.46 0.62
C VAL A 21 8.03 -1.43 -0.84
N GLY A 22 9.32 -1.17 -1.04
CA GLY A 22 9.95 -1.15 -2.35
C GLY A 22 9.87 0.19 -3.09
N ALA A 23 9.38 1.24 -2.45
CA ALA A 23 9.50 2.61 -2.97
C ALA A 23 10.94 3.15 -2.78
N PRO A 24 11.37 4.14 -3.58
CA PRO A 24 12.66 4.81 -3.39
C PRO A 24 12.74 5.48 -2.01
N LYS A 25 13.93 5.54 -1.43
CA LYS A 25 14.20 6.22 -0.15
C LYS A 25 14.63 7.67 -0.33
N GLU A 26 14.28 8.26 -1.47
CA GLU A 26 14.66 9.62 -1.82
C GLU A 26 13.62 10.59 -1.24
N GLY A 27 14.08 11.59 -0.48
CA GLY A 27 13.23 12.63 0.10
C GLY A 27 13.75 13.11 1.46
N ASP A 28 13.76 14.42 1.67
CA ASP A 28 14.30 15.02 2.90
C ASP A 28 13.29 15.01 4.06
N LYS A 29 12.00 15.21 3.78
CA LYS A 29 10.94 15.34 4.79
C LYS A 29 9.63 14.72 4.33
N VAL A 30 8.96 14.02 5.24
CA VAL A 30 7.60 13.50 5.04
C VAL A 30 6.63 14.68 5.09
N THR A 31 5.91 14.94 3.99
CA THR A 31 4.89 15.99 3.90
C THR A 31 3.46 15.44 3.93
N GLU A 32 3.29 14.13 3.73
CA GLU A 32 2.00 13.46 3.67
C GLU A 32 2.07 12.06 4.30
N LEU A 33 1.02 11.68 5.02
CA LEU A 33 0.84 10.36 5.60
C LEU A 33 -0.38 9.68 4.97
N LEU A 34 -0.17 8.46 4.47
CA LEU A 34 -1.25 7.61 3.98
C LEU A 34 -1.88 6.86 5.17
N LEU A 35 -3.06 7.28 5.61
CA LEU A 35 -3.78 6.69 6.73
C LEU A 35 -4.60 5.45 6.32
N ASP A 36 -5.27 5.49 5.17
CA ASP A 36 -5.98 4.34 4.59
C ASP A 36 -5.58 4.13 3.13
N GLY A 37 -5.64 2.86 2.68
CA GLY A 37 -5.27 2.45 1.34
C GLY A 37 -3.82 2.02 1.20
N GLN A 38 -3.08 1.90 2.31
CA GLN A 38 -1.69 1.46 2.35
C GLN A 38 -1.49 0.13 1.61
N GLN A 39 -2.31 -0.88 1.89
CA GLN A 39 -2.20 -2.19 1.23
C GLN A 39 -2.51 -2.11 -0.27
N ARG A 40 -3.52 -1.31 -0.65
CA ARG A 40 -3.91 -1.13 -2.05
C ARG A 40 -2.81 -0.45 -2.85
N LEU A 41 -2.25 0.64 -2.32
CA LEU A 41 -1.18 1.40 -2.96
C LEU A 41 0.13 0.58 -3.00
N THR A 42 0.43 -0.17 -1.93
CA THR A 42 1.59 -1.08 -1.90
C THR A 42 1.48 -2.15 -2.98
N VAL A 43 0.30 -2.76 -3.14
CA VAL A 43 0.06 -3.75 -4.21
C VAL A 43 0.19 -3.10 -5.57
N LEU A 44 -0.39 -1.92 -5.79
CA LEU A 44 -0.28 -1.20 -7.06
C LEU A 44 1.18 -0.91 -7.41
N TRP A 45 1.92 -0.28 -6.49
CA TRP A 45 3.34 0.05 -6.66
C TRP A 45 4.19 -1.18 -6.98
N ARG A 46 4.06 -2.24 -6.15
CA ARG A 46 4.84 -3.46 -6.33
C ARG A 46 4.46 -4.23 -7.60
N SER A 47 3.24 -4.07 -8.09
CA SER A 47 2.81 -4.69 -9.35
C SER A 47 3.35 -3.92 -10.57
N LEU A 48 3.41 -2.59 -10.51
CA LEU A 48 4.03 -1.74 -11.54
C LEU A 48 5.56 -1.85 -11.57
N THR A 49 6.19 -2.22 -10.45
CA THR A 49 7.65 -2.42 -10.35
C THR A 49 8.08 -3.88 -10.40
N ASP A 50 7.15 -4.84 -10.52
CA ASP A 50 7.39 -6.29 -10.49
C ASP A 50 8.27 -6.76 -9.30
N ASN A 51 8.04 -6.13 -8.14
CA ASN A 51 8.81 -6.33 -6.91
C ASN A 51 8.16 -7.38 -5.98
N PHE A 52 7.47 -8.36 -6.56
CA PHE A 52 6.93 -9.51 -5.82
C PHE A 52 7.81 -10.74 -6.08
N PRO A 53 8.34 -11.41 -5.03
CA PRO A 53 9.16 -12.61 -5.23
C PRO A 53 8.33 -13.80 -5.75
N GLU A 54 7.14 -13.97 -5.20
CA GLU A 54 6.28 -15.16 -5.43
C GLU A 54 5.18 -14.93 -6.48
N LYS A 55 5.07 -13.72 -7.06
CA LYS A 55 4.00 -13.40 -8.03
C LYS A 55 4.50 -12.45 -9.10
N THR A 56 3.94 -12.56 -10.29
CA THR A 56 4.04 -11.55 -11.35
C THR A 56 2.64 -11.28 -11.88
N TYR A 57 2.31 -10.02 -12.05
CA TYR A 57 1.03 -9.58 -12.60
C TYR A 57 1.16 -9.37 -14.10
N LEU A 58 0.23 -9.95 -14.84
CA LEU A 58 0.15 -9.87 -16.31
C LEU A 58 -1.17 -9.20 -16.70
N VAL A 59 -1.17 -8.51 -17.82
CA VAL A 59 -2.38 -7.95 -18.43
C VAL A 59 -2.70 -8.78 -19.68
N ASN A 60 -3.88 -9.40 -19.69
CA ASN A 60 -4.41 -10.03 -20.88
C ASN A 60 -4.96 -8.94 -21.81
N ILE A 61 -4.42 -8.90 -23.04
CA ILE A 61 -4.74 -7.94 -24.08
C ILE A 61 -5.53 -8.56 -25.25
N GLU A 62 -6.00 -9.80 -25.10
CA GLU A 62 -6.83 -10.49 -26.10
C GLU A 62 -8.14 -9.72 -26.34
N ASN A 63 -8.78 -9.24 -25.27
CA ASN A 63 -9.95 -8.37 -25.35
C ASN A 63 -9.57 -6.93 -24.98
N LYS A 64 -9.51 -6.04 -25.98
CA LYS A 64 -9.17 -4.62 -25.79
C LYS A 64 -10.24 -3.84 -25.00
N GLU A 65 -11.50 -4.29 -25.02
CA GLU A 65 -12.60 -3.64 -24.32
C GLU A 65 -12.66 -4.06 -22.85
N ASN A 66 -12.31 -5.32 -22.56
CA ASN A 66 -12.30 -5.87 -21.21
C ASN A 66 -10.93 -6.49 -20.89
N LEU A 67 -9.99 -5.63 -20.50
CA LEU A 67 -8.66 -6.03 -20.09
C LEU A 67 -8.70 -6.70 -18.71
N GLU A 68 -8.04 -7.84 -18.61
CA GLU A 68 -7.98 -8.61 -17.37
C GLU A 68 -6.57 -8.62 -16.79
N VAL A 69 -6.46 -8.42 -15.47
CA VAL A 69 -5.19 -8.54 -14.76
C VAL A 69 -5.10 -9.92 -14.12
N ILE A 70 -4.11 -10.70 -14.52
CA ILE A 70 -3.88 -12.07 -14.08
C ILE A 70 -2.69 -12.12 -13.13
N ALA A 71 -2.91 -12.59 -11.91
CA ALA A 71 -1.83 -12.86 -10.96
C ALA A 71 -1.26 -14.26 -11.20
N THR A 72 -0.01 -14.36 -11.65
CA THR A 72 0.65 -15.65 -11.85
C THR A 72 1.65 -15.94 -10.73
N SER A 73 1.48 -17.08 -10.07
CA SER A 73 2.41 -17.56 -9.04
C SER A 73 3.78 -17.86 -9.64
N ARG A 74 4.83 -17.37 -8.99
CA ARG A 74 6.23 -17.53 -9.36
C ARG A 74 6.91 -18.38 -8.30
N TRP A 75 7.69 -19.38 -8.70
CA TRP A 75 8.51 -20.15 -7.76
C TRP A 75 9.92 -20.32 -8.31
N LYS A 76 10.90 -20.47 -7.41
CA LYS A 76 12.30 -20.67 -7.80
C LYS A 76 12.62 -22.16 -7.84
N ARG A 77 13.22 -22.62 -8.95
CA ARG A 77 13.81 -23.95 -9.08
C ARG A 77 15.14 -23.82 -9.81
N ASN A 78 16.22 -24.33 -9.23
CA ASN A 78 17.58 -24.27 -9.79
C ASN A 78 18.01 -22.84 -10.19
N GLY A 79 17.75 -21.85 -9.33
CA GLY A 79 18.12 -20.44 -9.58
C GLY A 79 17.27 -19.70 -10.62
N LYS A 80 16.33 -20.37 -11.30
CA LYS A 80 15.42 -19.76 -12.28
C LYS A 80 14.02 -19.59 -11.71
N ARG A 81 13.35 -18.50 -12.10
CA ARG A 81 11.95 -18.21 -11.72
C ARG A 81 11.00 -18.82 -12.75
N PHE A 82 10.12 -19.69 -12.28
CA PHE A 82 9.11 -20.36 -13.09
C PHE A 82 7.73 -19.67 -12.94
N PRO A 83 6.87 -19.75 -13.97
CA PRO A 83 7.12 -20.38 -15.26
C PRO A 83 8.04 -19.55 -16.18
N LEU A 84 8.93 -20.20 -16.94
CA LEU A 84 9.99 -19.52 -17.70
C LEU A 84 9.47 -18.56 -18.77
N TRP A 85 8.29 -18.83 -19.33
CA TRP A 85 7.70 -18.03 -20.40
C TRP A 85 7.43 -16.58 -20.00
N ILE A 86 7.25 -16.28 -18.70
CA ILE A 86 7.03 -14.91 -18.22
C ILE A 86 8.26 -14.02 -18.42
N GLU A 87 9.45 -14.62 -18.38
CA GLU A 87 10.70 -13.90 -18.63
C GLU A 87 11.05 -13.86 -20.14
N GLN A 88 10.17 -14.39 -21.00
CA GLN A 88 10.37 -14.49 -22.44
C GLN A 88 9.33 -13.60 -23.16
N PRO A 89 9.69 -12.37 -23.56
CA PRO A 89 8.78 -11.41 -24.18
C PRO A 89 7.96 -11.98 -25.34
N ARG A 90 8.59 -12.79 -26.18
CA ARG A 90 7.95 -13.46 -27.33
C ARG A 90 6.84 -14.44 -26.91
N GLU A 91 7.05 -15.21 -25.86
CA GLU A 91 6.06 -16.19 -25.38
C GLU A 91 4.91 -15.49 -24.64
N CYS A 92 5.21 -14.41 -23.91
CA CYS A 92 4.22 -13.50 -23.35
C CYS A 92 3.31 -12.91 -24.44
N TRP A 93 3.90 -12.36 -25.51
CA TRP A 93 3.15 -11.79 -26.63
C TRP A 93 2.25 -12.82 -27.33
N LYS A 94 2.78 -14.02 -27.63
CA LYS A 94 1.99 -15.13 -28.20
C LYS A 94 0.77 -15.54 -27.34
N ARG A 95 0.84 -15.31 -26.03
CA ARG A 95 -0.24 -15.59 -25.06
C ARG A 95 -1.15 -14.39 -24.83
N HIS A 96 -1.02 -13.32 -25.62
CA HIS A 96 -1.72 -12.05 -25.43
C HIS A 96 -1.58 -11.53 -23.99
N SER A 97 -0.43 -11.75 -23.35
CA SER A 97 -0.22 -11.45 -21.94
C SER A 97 1.06 -10.64 -21.76
N ILE A 98 0.93 -9.38 -21.38
CA ILE A 98 2.07 -8.49 -21.15
C ILE A 98 2.33 -8.30 -19.65
N PRO A 99 3.60 -8.24 -19.20
CA PRO A 99 3.91 -7.91 -17.81
C PRO A 99 3.37 -6.52 -17.42
N LEU A 100 2.71 -6.43 -16.26
CA LEU A 100 2.13 -5.16 -15.78
C LEU A 100 3.19 -4.06 -15.61
N LYS A 101 4.44 -4.44 -15.31
CA LYS A 101 5.57 -3.49 -15.20
C LYS A 101 5.82 -2.65 -16.44
N LEU A 102 5.44 -3.15 -17.61
CA LEU A 102 5.57 -2.39 -18.87
C LEU A 102 4.63 -1.18 -18.90
N LEU A 103 3.61 -1.17 -18.04
CA LEU A 103 2.66 -0.08 -17.91
C LEU A 103 3.09 0.99 -16.90
N ASN A 104 4.26 0.84 -16.27
CA ASN A 104 4.78 1.83 -15.32
C ASN A 104 5.04 3.18 -16.03
N PRO A 105 4.31 4.26 -15.69
CA PRO A 105 4.43 5.54 -16.39
C PRO A 105 5.81 6.17 -16.24
N ASP A 106 6.50 5.95 -15.12
CA ASP A 106 7.81 6.53 -14.83
C ASP A 106 8.96 5.83 -15.59
N ASP A 107 8.69 4.66 -16.18
CA ASP A 107 9.68 3.89 -16.94
C ASP A 107 9.49 4.09 -18.45
N GLU A 108 10.30 4.95 -19.05
CA GLU A 108 10.20 5.29 -20.48
C GLU A 108 10.85 4.26 -21.42
N LYS A 109 11.75 3.40 -20.94
CA LYS A 109 12.64 2.62 -21.83
C LYS A 109 12.37 1.12 -21.81
N THR A 110 11.82 0.58 -20.72
CA THR A 110 11.68 -0.87 -20.59
C THR A 110 10.67 -1.46 -21.56
N TYR A 111 9.58 -0.74 -21.86
CA TYR A 111 8.57 -1.26 -22.79
C TYR A 111 9.06 -1.34 -24.25
N GLN A 112 9.88 -0.38 -24.69
CA GLN A 112 10.50 -0.36 -26.02
C GLN A 112 11.45 -1.56 -26.17
N LYS A 113 12.36 -1.75 -25.20
CA LYS A 113 13.25 -2.92 -25.17
C LYS A 113 12.49 -4.24 -25.15
N TRP A 114 11.38 -4.28 -24.42
CA TRP A 114 10.53 -5.46 -24.36
C TRP A 114 9.87 -5.74 -25.71
N ALA A 115 9.39 -4.71 -26.41
CA ALA A 115 8.81 -4.82 -27.75
C ALA A 115 9.83 -5.35 -28.77
N ASP A 116 11.07 -4.83 -28.75
CA ASP A 116 12.16 -5.32 -29.61
C ASP A 116 12.48 -6.81 -29.38
N LEU A 117 12.53 -7.22 -28.11
CA LEU A 117 12.78 -8.61 -27.74
C LEU A 117 11.60 -9.53 -28.09
N ALA A 118 10.37 -9.04 -27.97
CA ALA A 118 9.17 -9.78 -28.33
C ALA A 118 9.04 -9.96 -29.85
N SER A 119 9.46 -8.95 -30.62
CA SER A 119 9.39 -8.96 -32.09
C SER A 119 10.53 -9.74 -32.77
N ASN A 120 11.61 -10.03 -32.04
CA ASN A 120 12.78 -10.74 -32.57
C ASN A 120 13.37 -10.06 -33.83
N GLY A 121 13.40 -8.72 -33.83
CA GLY A 121 13.94 -7.90 -34.92
C GLY A 121 12.95 -7.51 -36.01
N ASP A 122 11.67 -7.89 -35.89
CA ASP A 122 10.60 -7.41 -36.78
C ASP A 122 10.13 -6.01 -36.34
N SER A 123 10.40 -5.00 -37.18
CA SER A 123 10.06 -3.61 -36.89
C SER A 123 8.56 -3.31 -36.94
N ASP A 124 7.80 -4.01 -37.78
CA ASP A 124 6.35 -3.79 -37.86
C ASP A 124 5.65 -4.37 -36.64
N LEU A 125 6.08 -5.56 -36.20
CA LEU A 125 5.56 -6.19 -34.99
C LEU A 125 5.95 -5.41 -33.73
N ALA A 126 7.18 -4.88 -33.63
CA ALA A 126 7.58 -4.03 -32.51
C ALA A 126 6.67 -2.80 -32.39
N ARG A 127 6.38 -2.15 -33.52
CA ARG A 127 5.50 -0.98 -33.58
C ARG A 127 4.06 -1.34 -33.19
N GLU A 128 3.55 -2.51 -33.58
CA GLU A 128 2.24 -2.99 -33.17
C GLU A 128 2.16 -3.17 -31.64
N ILE A 129 3.18 -3.79 -31.04
CA ILE A 129 3.27 -3.99 -29.59
C ILE A 129 3.27 -2.64 -28.86
N GLU A 130 4.07 -1.69 -29.31
CA GLU A 130 4.11 -0.34 -28.73
C GLU A 130 2.77 0.38 -28.87
N HIS A 131 2.08 0.22 -30.01
CA HIS A 131 0.76 0.81 -30.23
C HIS A 131 -0.31 0.24 -29.28
N VAL A 132 -0.15 -1.01 -28.82
CA VAL A 132 -1.01 -1.61 -27.80
C VAL A 132 -0.64 -1.13 -26.39
N ILE A 133 0.65 -1.05 -26.07
CA ILE A 133 1.12 -0.72 -24.71
C ILE A 133 0.94 0.77 -24.39
N THR A 134 1.17 1.67 -25.35
CA THR A 134 1.18 3.12 -25.13
C THR A 134 -0.15 3.67 -24.60
N PRO A 135 -1.32 3.33 -25.17
CA PRO A 135 -2.61 3.79 -24.63
C PRO A 135 -2.87 3.29 -23.21
N LEU A 136 -2.43 2.07 -22.88
CA LEU A 136 -2.58 1.50 -21.53
C LEU A 136 -1.73 2.25 -20.52
N ARG A 137 -0.49 2.59 -20.87
CA ARG A 137 0.39 3.45 -20.06
C ARG A 137 -0.25 4.82 -19.81
N SER A 138 -0.78 5.46 -20.85
CA SER A 138 -1.46 6.74 -20.71
C SER A 138 -2.67 6.64 -19.78
N ARG A 139 -3.44 5.55 -19.85
CA ARG A 139 -4.60 5.33 -18.97
C ARG A 139 -4.21 5.23 -17.49
N ILE A 140 -3.09 4.57 -17.18
CA ILE A 140 -2.57 4.49 -15.82
C ILE A 140 -2.04 5.85 -15.37
N ALA A 141 -1.27 6.54 -16.22
CA ALA A 141 -0.71 7.86 -15.92
C ALA A 141 -1.78 8.92 -15.65
N SER A 142 -2.89 8.89 -16.40
CA SER A 142 -4.00 9.83 -16.25
C SER A 142 -5.01 9.44 -15.17
N TYR A 143 -4.83 8.29 -14.51
CA TYR A 143 -5.80 7.82 -13.53
C TYR A 143 -5.68 8.61 -12.22
N ASN A 144 -6.65 9.49 -11.99
CA ASN A 144 -6.76 10.21 -10.72
C ASN A 144 -7.26 9.25 -9.64
N LEU A 145 -6.34 8.80 -8.77
CA LEU A 145 -6.69 8.01 -7.60
C LEU A 145 -7.62 8.85 -6.70
N PRO A 146 -8.85 8.40 -6.39
CA PRO A 146 -9.71 9.14 -5.49
C PRO A 146 -9.12 9.14 -4.09
N PHE A 147 -9.01 10.31 -3.46
CA PHE A 147 -8.50 10.44 -2.10
C PHE A 147 -9.31 11.44 -1.29
N LEU A 148 -9.36 11.23 0.02
CA LEU A 148 -9.75 12.25 0.99
C LEU A 148 -8.47 12.83 1.59
N TYR A 149 -8.35 14.15 1.55
CA TYR A 149 -7.21 14.87 2.11
C TYR A 149 -7.60 15.58 3.40
N LEU A 150 -6.82 15.35 4.45
CA LEU A 150 -6.89 16.09 5.70
C LEU A 150 -5.72 17.07 5.74
N PRO A 151 -5.96 18.38 5.92
CA PRO A 151 -4.89 19.36 6.00
C PRO A 151 -3.99 19.17 7.23
N SER A 152 -2.80 19.78 7.24
CA SER A 152 -1.78 19.56 8.27
C SER A 152 -2.10 20.14 9.66
N ASP A 153 -3.08 21.03 9.75
CA ASP A 153 -3.61 21.56 11.01
C ASP A 153 -4.69 20.66 11.63
N THR A 154 -5.05 19.56 10.96
CA THR A 154 -6.07 18.62 11.46
C THR A 154 -5.62 17.96 12.76
N PRO A 155 -6.40 18.08 13.85
CA PRO A 155 -6.10 17.40 15.11
C PRO A 155 -6.06 15.87 14.97
N LYS A 156 -5.20 15.22 15.77
CA LYS A 156 -4.97 13.76 15.71
C LYS A 156 -6.26 12.95 15.94
N ASP A 157 -7.09 13.37 16.89
CA ASP A 157 -8.38 12.77 17.23
C ASP A 157 -9.38 12.85 16.08
N VAL A 158 -9.47 14.00 15.41
CA VAL A 158 -10.33 14.19 14.22
C VAL A 158 -9.86 13.30 13.08
N ALA A 159 -8.55 13.18 12.85
CA ALA A 159 -8.00 12.30 11.82
C ALA A 159 -8.34 10.81 12.08
N ILE A 160 -8.29 10.37 13.33
CA ILE A 160 -8.68 9.01 13.74
C ILE A 160 -10.19 8.80 13.51
N GLU A 161 -11.03 9.76 13.90
CA GLU A 161 -12.47 9.66 13.73
C GLU A 161 -12.86 9.54 12.24
N VAL A 162 -12.26 10.36 11.38
CA VAL A 162 -12.46 10.31 9.93
C VAL A 162 -12.00 8.95 9.36
N PHE A 163 -10.85 8.45 9.82
CA PHE A 163 -10.39 7.12 9.43
C PHE A 163 -11.39 6.02 9.80
N VAL A 164 -11.89 6.00 11.03
CA VAL A 164 -12.87 5.00 11.50
C VAL A 164 -14.18 5.08 10.70
N LYS A 165 -14.64 6.30 10.39
CA LYS A 165 -15.86 6.51 9.58
C LYS A 165 -15.69 6.08 8.12
N LEU A 166 -14.49 6.22 7.55
CA LEU A 166 -14.22 5.78 6.18
C LEU A 166 -14.00 4.27 6.06
N ASN A 167 -13.50 3.62 7.12
CA ASN A 167 -13.18 2.20 7.09
C ASN A 167 -14.40 1.29 7.34
N THR A 168 -15.40 1.42 6.47
CA THR A 168 -16.70 0.74 6.61
C THR A 168 -16.87 -0.48 5.70
N THR A 169 -16.00 -0.67 4.71
CA THR A 169 -16.35 -1.50 3.55
C THR A 169 -15.96 -2.98 3.64
N LEU A 170 -14.90 -3.39 4.34
CA LEU A 170 -14.46 -4.79 4.31
C LEU A 170 -13.94 -5.38 5.64
N VAL A 171 -13.26 -4.62 6.50
CA VAL A 171 -12.94 -4.97 7.90
C VAL A 171 -12.85 -3.67 8.69
N ARG A 172 -13.69 -3.47 9.70
CA ARG A 172 -13.65 -2.25 10.53
C ARG A 172 -12.39 -2.26 11.38
N LEU A 173 -11.38 -1.46 11.02
CA LEU A 173 -10.31 -1.12 11.97
C LEU A 173 -10.87 -0.09 12.93
N THR A 174 -10.79 -0.41 14.21
CA THR A 174 -11.20 0.47 15.29
C THR A 174 -10.11 1.51 15.57
N ALA A 175 -10.46 2.60 16.24
CA ALA A 175 -9.47 3.56 16.74
C ALA A 175 -8.42 2.88 17.65
N PHE A 176 -8.85 1.83 18.34
CA PHE A 176 -7.99 0.97 19.16
C PHE A 176 -6.89 0.30 18.32
N ASP A 177 -7.23 -0.34 17.20
CA ASP A 177 -6.25 -1.03 16.34
C ASP A 177 -5.15 -0.08 15.82
N ILE A 178 -5.50 1.17 15.55
CA ILE A 178 -4.54 2.20 15.12
C ILE A 178 -3.59 2.57 16.26
N ILE A 179 -4.13 2.81 17.46
CA ILE A 179 -3.35 3.23 18.62
C ILE A 179 -2.47 2.08 19.13
N VAL A 180 -2.97 0.85 19.11
CA VAL A 180 -2.18 -0.36 19.38
C VAL A 180 -1.04 -0.48 18.38
N ALA A 181 -1.30 -0.37 17.08
CA ALA A 181 -0.25 -0.43 16.08
C ALA A 181 0.84 0.65 16.28
N GLN A 182 0.50 1.79 16.88
CA GLN A 182 1.48 2.82 17.26
C GLN A 182 2.25 2.45 18.52
N LEU A 183 1.55 1.98 19.56
CA LEU A 183 2.17 1.58 20.81
C LEU A 183 3.10 0.39 20.62
N GLU A 184 2.66 -0.66 19.92
CA GLU A 184 3.48 -1.84 19.61
C GLU A 184 4.72 -1.48 18.78
N ALA A 185 4.61 -0.52 17.86
CA ALA A 185 5.76 -0.03 17.10
C ALA A 185 6.76 0.76 17.97
N ALA A 186 6.31 1.37 19.07
CA ALA A 186 7.15 2.15 19.99
C ALA A 186 7.71 1.32 21.16
N THR A 187 6.96 0.35 21.67
CA THR A 187 7.31 -0.44 22.87
C THR A 187 7.76 -1.86 22.56
N GLY A 188 7.39 -2.42 21.39
CA GLY A 188 7.71 -3.79 21.00
C GLY A 188 6.90 -4.88 21.71
N GLU A 189 5.96 -4.52 22.58
CA GLU A 189 5.12 -5.46 23.33
C GLU A 189 3.72 -5.55 22.72
N PRO A 190 3.19 -6.75 22.40
CA PRO A 190 1.87 -6.92 21.84
C PRO A 190 0.79 -6.55 22.85
N LEU A 191 0.09 -5.44 22.60
CA LEU A 191 -0.89 -4.88 23.53
C LEU A 191 -2.15 -5.77 23.62
N HIS A 192 -2.40 -6.55 22.57
CA HIS A 192 -3.40 -7.61 22.57
C HIS A 192 -3.13 -8.69 23.63
N ASP A 193 -1.88 -9.06 23.86
CA ASP A 193 -1.53 -10.07 24.86
C ASP A 193 -1.76 -9.53 26.28
N LEU A 194 -1.48 -8.25 26.51
CA LEU A 194 -1.78 -7.57 27.77
C LEU A 194 -3.29 -7.51 28.03
N ILE A 195 -4.10 -7.20 27.02
CA ILE A 195 -5.57 -7.20 27.16
C ILE A 195 -6.12 -8.62 27.34
N ALA A 196 -5.58 -9.61 26.63
CA ALA A 196 -5.94 -11.01 26.83
C ALA A 196 -5.63 -11.48 28.25
N SER A 197 -4.48 -11.07 28.79
CA SER A 197 -4.11 -11.29 30.19
C SER A 197 -5.07 -10.59 31.15
N LEU A 198 -5.49 -9.36 30.84
CA LEU A 198 -6.41 -8.57 31.67
C LEU A 198 -7.82 -9.18 31.68
N ASN A 199 -8.32 -9.63 30.51
CA ASN A 199 -9.57 -10.38 30.38
C ASN A 199 -9.52 -11.74 31.10
N SER A 200 -8.37 -12.40 31.09
CA SER A 200 -8.17 -13.66 31.83
C SER A 200 -8.14 -13.43 33.35
N SER A 201 -7.59 -12.30 33.78
CA SER A 201 -7.44 -11.96 35.20
C SER A 201 -8.72 -11.39 35.81
N VAL A 202 -9.49 -10.61 35.04
CA VAL A 202 -10.73 -9.97 35.48
C VAL A 202 -11.79 -10.09 34.37
N PRO A 203 -12.44 -11.26 34.20
CA PRO A 203 -13.40 -11.48 33.11
C PRO A 203 -14.63 -10.57 33.19
N GLU A 204 -15.04 -10.22 34.42
CA GLU A 204 -16.25 -9.44 34.66
C GLU A 204 -16.18 -8.00 34.14
N ILE A 205 -14.98 -7.48 33.85
CA ILE A 205 -14.80 -6.12 33.34
C ILE A 205 -15.55 -5.87 32.02
N THR A 206 -15.70 -6.93 31.22
CA THR A 206 -16.41 -6.93 29.93
C THR A 206 -17.91 -6.61 30.07
N HIS A 207 -18.50 -6.82 31.26
CA HIS A 207 -19.89 -6.44 31.53
C HIS A 207 -20.10 -4.92 31.66
N TYR A 208 -19.03 -4.18 31.99
CA TYR A 208 -19.10 -2.75 32.26
C TYR A 208 -18.57 -1.91 31.10
N THR A 209 -17.52 -2.39 30.42
CA THR A 209 -16.93 -1.69 29.28
C THR A 209 -16.08 -2.65 28.47
N GLU A 210 -15.82 -2.29 27.22
CA GLU A 210 -14.83 -2.99 26.41
C GLU A 210 -13.42 -2.59 26.90
N PRO A 211 -12.58 -3.54 27.35
CA PRO A 211 -11.26 -3.25 27.93
C PRO A 211 -10.38 -2.37 27.03
N SER A 212 -10.51 -2.53 25.71
CA SER A 212 -9.86 -1.72 24.69
C SER A 212 -10.11 -0.21 24.87
N ASN A 213 -11.33 0.18 25.24
CA ASN A 213 -11.70 1.59 25.44
C ASN A 213 -11.06 2.18 26.71
N LEU A 214 -10.86 1.37 27.75
CA LEU A 214 -10.15 1.80 28.95
C LEU A 214 -8.68 2.07 28.66
N VAL A 215 -8.04 1.20 27.88
CA VAL A 215 -6.64 1.38 27.47
C VAL A 215 -6.47 2.69 26.70
N LEU A 216 -7.36 3.00 25.74
CA LEU A 216 -7.30 4.27 25.00
C LEU A 216 -7.47 5.48 25.92
N SER A 217 -8.37 5.38 26.90
CA SER A 217 -8.65 6.43 27.87
C SER A 217 -7.46 6.68 28.81
N VAL A 218 -6.77 5.61 29.23
CA VAL A 218 -5.57 5.71 30.07
C VAL A 218 -4.38 6.25 29.27
N ASP A 219 -4.18 5.79 28.04
CA ASP A 219 -3.10 6.26 27.17
C ASP A 219 -3.24 7.76 26.85
N THR A 220 -4.45 8.21 26.51
CA THR A 220 -4.72 9.64 26.33
C THR A 220 -4.43 10.45 27.59
N LEU A 221 -4.78 9.94 28.77
CA LEU A 221 -4.50 10.59 30.05
C LEU A 221 -2.99 10.68 30.32
N LEU A 222 -2.25 9.60 30.06
CA LEU A 222 -0.79 9.54 30.23
C LEU A 222 -0.05 10.46 29.24
N LEU A 223 -0.49 10.50 27.98
CA LEU A 223 0.03 11.41 26.97
C LEU A 223 -0.18 12.88 27.36
N TYR A 224 -1.38 13.21 27.85
CA TYR A 224 -1.66 14.55 28.39
C TYR A 224 -0.77 14.90 29.59
N PHE A 225 -0.53 13.95 30.48
CA PHE A 225 0.34 14.14 31.64
C PHE A 225 1.81 14.37 31.25
N LYS A 226 2.32 13.63 30.27
CA LYS A 226 3.67 13.86 29.72
C LYS A 226 3.79 15.25 29.10
N LYS A 227 2.80 15.68 28.32
CA LYS A 227 2.79 17.01 27.69
C LYS A 227 2.81 18.14 28.73
N LEU A 228 2.14 17.95 29.87
CA LEU A 228 2.15 18.89 31.00
C LEU A 228 3.50 18.94 31.74
N GLN A 229 4.28 17.86 31.76
CA GLN A 229 5.63 17.89 32.36
C GLN A 229 6.64 18.70 31.52
N TYR A 230 6.50 18.72 30.19
CA TYR A 230 7.32 19.56 29.30
C TYR A 230 6.89 21.04 29.30
N LEU A 231 5.74 21.37 29.90
CA LEU A 231 5.21 22.73 30.05
C LEU A 231 5.51 23.36 31.42
N LYS A 232 6.35 22.72 32.25
CA LYS A 232 6.87 23.33 33.48
C LYS A 232 8.17 24.09 33.16
N TRP A 233 8.02 25.41 33.06
CA TRP A 233 8.99 26.52 33.17
C TRP A 233 10.48 26.16 33.12
#